data_AF-A0A9E4BJD9-F1
#
_entry.id   AF-A0A9E4BJD9-F1
#
_cell.length_a   1.000
_cell.length_b   1.000
_cell.length_c   1.000
_cell.angle_alpha   90.00
_cell.angle_beta   90.00
_cell.angle_gamma   90.00
#
_symmetry.space_group_name_H-M   'P 1'
#
loop_
_entity.id
_entity.type
_entity.pdbx_description
1 polymer ?
#
loop_
_entity_poly.entity_id
_entity_poly.type
_entity_poly.pdbx_seq_one_letter_code
_entity_poly.pdbx_strand_id
1 'polypeptide(L)'
;MTDAGAVATAVDVWPFLLFVATVIGMLGACLVASWFLGSKSRHGGAQDMPYESGIVPVGDAADMRLSIEFYLVAIFFVIFDLETIFIVAWAVSAGDTGWSGYWAVTVFIGILLIALLYELRTGALDWGVKSRHTHPASYATREAGR
;
A
#
# COMPACT_ATOMS: atom_id res chain seq x y z
N MET A 1 -45.99 -6.37 26.69
CA MET A 1 -44.82 -6.90 27.43
C MET A 1 -44.03 -7.73 26.42
N THR A 2 -43.47 -7.02 25.46
CA THR A 2 -42.87 -7.51 24.23
C THR A 2 -41.46 -6.94 24.17
N ASP A 3 -40.56 -7.67 23.51
CA ASP A 3 -39.22 -7.23 23.07
C ASP A 3 -38.03 -7.42 24.03
N ALA A 4 -38.10 -8.41 24.94
CA ALA A 4 -36.89 -8.92 25.61
C ALA A 4 -36.22 -10.09 24.87
N GLY A 5 -36.84 -10.62 23.81
CA GLY A 5 -36.43 -11.86 23.14
C GLY A 5 -35.84 -11.70 21.74
N ALA A 6 -35.76 -10.49 21.20
CA ALA A 6 -35.28 -10.25 19.82
C ALA A 6 -33.81 -9.83 19.72
N VAL A 7 -33.13 -9.53 20.84
CA VAL A 7 -31.77 -8.96 20.85
C VAL A 7 -30.68 -10.05 21.01
N ALA A 8 -30.92 -11.27 20.56
CA ALA A 8 -30.00 -12.40 20.76
C ALA A 8 -29.35 -12.96 19.48
N THR A 9 -29.57 -12.40 18.28
CA THR A 9 -29.00 -12.95 17.03
C THR A 9 -28.53 -11.93 15.99
N ALA A 10 -28.07 -10.76 16.44
CA ALA A 10 -27.15 -9.95 15.65
C ALA A 10 -25.80 -9.99 16.38
N VAL A 11 -24.71 -10.22 15.66
CA VAL A 11 -23.37 -9.83 16.14
C VAL A 11 -23.55 -8.41 16.67
N ASP A 12 -23.31 -8.19 17.97
CA ASP A 12 -23.50 -6.87 18.55
C ASP A 12 -22.43 -5.96 17.96
N VAL A 13 -22.79 -5.27 16.88
CA VAL A 13 -21.91 -4.35 16.14
C VAL A 13 -21.79 -3.01 16.87
N TRP A 14 -22.62 -2.76 17.88
CA TRP A 14 -22.67 -1.50 18.60
C TRP A 14 -21.33 -1.14 19.27
N PRO A 15 -20.65 -2.05 20.00
CA PRO A 15 -19.32 -1.77 20.55
C PRO A 15 -18.27 -1.45 19.48
N PHE A 16 -18.33 -2.13 18.34
CA PHE A 16 -17.42 -1.88 17.21
C PHE A 16 -17.64 -0.49 16.61
N LEU A 17 -18.90 -0.11 16.38
CA LEU A 17 -19.25 1.22 15.86
C LEU A 17 -18.85 2.33 16.84
N LEU A 18 -19.09 2.13 18.13
CA LEU A 18 -18.64 3.07 19.17
C LEU A 18 -17.12 3.21 19.18
N PHE A 19 -16.37 2.10 19.05
CA PHE A 19 -14.92 2.12 18.96
C PHE A 19 -14.44 2.94 17.75
N VAL A 20 -14.95 2.64 16.55
CA VAL A 20 -14.58 3.37 15.32
C VAL A 20 -14.93 4.85 15.45
N ALA A 21 -16.13 5.17 15.94
CA ALA A 21 -16.56 6.55 16.16
C ALA A 21 -15.67 7.29 17.17
N THR A 22 -15.24 6.62 18.24
CA THR A 22 -14.33 7.19 19.24
C THR A 22 -12.95 7.44 18.65
N VAL A 23 -12.40 6.51 17.86
CA VAL A 23 -11.10 6.69 17.19
C VAL A 23 -11.15 7.86 16.21
N ILE A 24 -12.16 7.90 15.33
CA ILE A 24 -12.34 9.00 14.37
C ILE A 24 -12.56 10.32 15.12
N GLY A 25 -13.37 10.31 16.18
CA GLY A 25 -13.63 11.47 17.02
C GLY A 25 -12.36 11.98 17.71
N MET A 26 -11.52 11.10 18.24
CA MET A 26 -10.24 11.46 18.85
C MET A 26 -9.28 12.05 17.81
N LEU A 27 -9.13 11.42 16.65
CA LEU A 27 -8.30 11.95 15.55
C LEU A 27 -8.80 13.33 15.12
N GLY A 28 -10.11 13.49 14.95
CA GLY A 28 -10.75 14.77 14.63
C GLY A 28 -10.49 15.83 15.72
N ALA A 29 -10.64 15.46 16.99
CA ALA A 29 -10.39 16.35 18.12
C ALA A 29 -8.92 16.79 18.18
N CYS A 30 -7.97 15.88 17.94
CA CYS A 30 -6.55 16.21 17.85
C CYS A 30 -6.27 17.18 16.69
N LEU A 31 -6.85 16.95 15.51
CA LEU A 31 -6.68 17.85 14.36
C LEU A 31 -7.32 19.23 14.62
N VAL A 32 -8.51 19.28 15.21
CA VAL A 32 -9.18 20.54 15.58
C VAL A 32 -8.41 21.30 16.66
N ALA A 33 -7.92 20.59 17.68
CA ALA A 33 -7.08 21.17 18.71
C ALA A 33 -5.77 21.70 18.10
N SER A 34 -5.12 20.94 17.21
CA SER A 34 -3.92 21.40 16.49
C SER A 34 -4.19 22.63 15.64
N TRP A 35 -5.35 22.71 14.98
CA TRP A 35 -5.73 23.87 14.19
C TRP A 35 -6.05 25.10 15.05
N PHE A 36 -6.68 24.90 16.22
CA PHE A 36 -7.03 25.98 17.14
C PHE A 36 -5.84 26.50 17.96
N LEU A 37 -4.97 25.60 18.44
CA LEU A 37 -3.75 25.94 19.19
C LEU A 37 -2.58 26.35 18.27
N GLY A 38 -2.59 25.91 17.01
CA GLY A 38 -1.55 26.23 16.04
C GLY A 38 -1.52 27.72 15.72
N SER A 39 -0.34 28.32 15.73
CA SER A 39 -0.18 29.70 15.24
C SER A 39 -0.56 29.74 13.76
N LYS A 40 -1.42 30.67 13.37
CA LYS A 40 -1.77 30.86 11.97
C LYS A 40 -0.52 31.27 11.19
N SER A 41 0.11 30.31 10.50
CA SER A 41 1.25 30.63 9.66
C SER A 41 0.81 31.61 8.57
N ARG A 42 1.66 32.62 8.32
CA ARG A 42 1.46 33.54 7.20
C ARG A 42 1.68 32.73 5.92
N HIS A 43 0.58 32.33 5.31
CA HIS A 43 0.58 31.68 4.00
C HIS A 43 1.26 32.63 3.02
N GLY A 44 2.23 32.12 2.26
CA GLY A 44 3.06 32.89 1.35
C GLY A 44 4.56 32.60 1.49
N GLY A 45 5.18 32.27 0.35
CA GLY A 45 6.62 32.13 0.22
C GLY A 45 7.10 30.68 0.37
N ALA A 46 8.26 30.49 0.99
CA ALA A 46 8.94 29.20 1.07
C ALA A 46 8.21 28.11 1.88
N GLN A 47 7.21 28.48 2.69
CA GLN A 47 6.42 27.52 3.48
C GLN A 47 5.41 26.74 2.64
N ASP A 48 4.98 27.31 1.51
CA ASP A 48 3.99 26.70 0.60
C ASP A 48 4.67 26.02 -0.61
N MET A 49 6.00 26.02 -0.67
CA MET A 49 6.76 25.38 -1.74
C MET A 49 7.26 23.99 -1.29
N PRO A 50 7.26 22.98 -2.19
CA PRO A 50 7.92 21.70 -1.94
C PRO A 50 9.38 21.89 -1.50
N TYR A 51 9.79 21.12 -0.51
CA TYR A 51 11.17 21.18 -0.02
C TYR A 51 12.12 20.50 -1.01
N GLU A 52 12.96 21.29 -1.68
CA GLU A 52 14.05 20.79 -2.53
C GLU A 52 15.44 21.28 -2.06
N SER A 53 15.75 21.15 -0.76
CA SER A 53 17.07 21.55 -0.23
C SER A 53 17.50 23.01 -0.53
N GLY A 54 16.53 23.91 -0.75
CA GLY A 54 16.76 25.33 -0.99
C GLY A 54 16.75 25.77 -2.46
N ILE A 55 16.49 24.87 -3.41
CA ILE A 55 16.25 25.24 -4.82
C ILE A 55 14.74 25.36 -5.09
N VAL A 56 14.39 26.16 -6.11
CA VAL A 56 13.01 26.23 -6.60
C VAL A 56 12.74 24.96 -7.40
N PRO A 57 11.65 24.21 -7.12
CA PRO A 57 11.32 23.01 -7.86
C PRO A 57 11.25 23.27 -9.35
N VAL A 58 12.05 22.50 -10.10
CA VAL A 58 12.17 22.57 -11.57
C VAL A 58 11.86 21.21 -12.17
N GLY A 59 10.83 21.17 -13.01
CA GLY A 59 10.32 19.95 -13.63
C GLY A 59 8.92 19.61 -13.12
N ASP A 60 8.15 18.91 -13.95
CA ASP A 60 6.86 18.39 -13.53
C ASP A 60 7.11 17.10 -12.72
N ALA A 61 6.51 16.98 -11.53
CA ALA A 61 6.57 15.73 -10.76
C ALA A 61 5.98 14.56 -11.58
N ALA A 62 5.13 14.86 -12.57
CA ALA A 62 4.59 13.92 -13.53
C ALA A 62 5.62 13.30 -14.48
N ASP A 63 6.80 13.91 -14.67
CA ASP A 63 7.87 13.37 -15.53
C ASP A 63 8.73 12.31 -14.81
N MET A 64 8.44 12.02 -13.54
CA MET A 64 9.05 10.91 -12.82
C MET A 64 8.60 9.58 -13.44
N ARG A 65 9.55 8.90 -14.08
CA ARG A 65 9.35 7.55 -14.61
C ARG A 65 9.25 6.57 -13.46
N LEU A 66 8.02 6.30 -13.02
CA LEU A 66 7.74 5.18 -12.12
C LEU A 66 8.16 3.88 -12.80
N SER A 67 8.94 3.09 -12.09
CA SER A 67 9.50 1.85 -12.59
C SER A 67 8.42 0.75 -12.55
N ILE A 68 8.40 -0.15 -13.55
CA ILE A 68 7.38 -1.20 -13.67
C ILE A 68 7.43 -2.18 -12.49
N GLU A 69 8.58 -2.28 -11.84
CA GLU A 69 8.85 -3.12 -10.68
C GLU A 69 7.86 -2.83 -9.52
N PHE A 70 7.42 -1.58 -9.33
CA PHE A 70 6.41 -1.23 -8.31
C PHE A 70 5.04 -1.84 -8.60
N TYR A 71 4.68 -1.92 -9.89
CA TYR A 71 3.42 -2.51 -10.32
C TYR A 71 3.41 -4.04 -10.15
N LEU A 72 4.53 -4.70 -10.46
CA LEU A 72 4.67 -6.15 -10.28
C LEU A 72 4.50 -6.55 -8.82
N VAL A 73 5.13 -5.83 -7.89
CA VAL A 73 4.95 -6.05 -6.44
C VAL A 73 3.49 -5.83 -6.00
N ALA A 74 2.83 -4.81 -6.53
CA ALA A 74 1.43 -4.52 -6.18
C ALA A 74 0.48 -5.62 -6.65
N ILE A 75 0.61 -6.09 -7.90
CA ILE A 75 -0.21 -7.21 -8.40
C ILE A 75 0.09 -8.49 -7.64
N PHE A 76 1.36 -8.77 -7.39
CA PHE A 76 1.76 -9.94 -6.60
C PHE A 76 1.12 -9.92 -5.21
N PHE A 77 1.11 -8.76 -4.54
CA PHE A 77 0.45 -8.58 -3.25
C PHE A 77 -1.05 -8.87 -3.33
N VAL A 78 -1.75 -8.34 -4.35
CA VAL A 78 -3.19 -8.59 -4.52
C VAL A 78 -3.50 -10.07 -4.74
N ILE A 79 -2.71 -10.76 -5.57
CA ILE A 79 -2.89 -12.20 -5.82
C ILE A 79 -2.64 -12.98 -4.53
N PHE A 80 -1.53 -12.73 -3.84
CA PHE A 80 -1.19 -13.43 -2.59
C PHE A 80 -2.18 -13.15 -1.44
N ASP A 81 -2.71 -11.93 -1.34
CA ASP A 81 -3.74 -11.56 -0.38
C ASP A 81 -5.06 -12.31 -0.67
N LEU A 82 -5.44 -12.41 -1.95
CA LEU A 82 -6.58 -13.20 -2.40
C LEU A 82 -6.36 -14.69 -2.07
N GLU A 83 -5.17 -15.23 -2.28
CA GLU A 83 -4.88 -16.63 -1.95
C GLU A 83 -5.00 -16.93 -0.45
N THR A 84 -4.64 -15.95 0.39
CA THR A 84 -4.77 -16.05 1.85
C THR A 84 -6.24 -16.13 2.28
N ILE A 85 -7.17 -15.44 1.60
CA ILE A 85 -8.60 -15.54 1.93
C ILE A 85 -9.13 -16.97 1.75
N PHE A 86 -8.62 -17.71 0.76
CA PHE A 86 -9.01 -19.10 0.54
C PHE A 86 -8.47 -20.03 1.63
N ILE A 87 -7.23 -19.80 2.06
CA ILE A 87 -6.63 -20.55 3.17
C ILE A 87 -7.41 -20.29 4.46
N VAL A 88 -7.77 -19.04 4.75
CA VAL A 88 -8.56 -18.67 5.93
C VAL A 88 -9.97 -19.27 5.86
N ALA A 89 -10.64 -19.21 4.71
CA ALA A 89 -11.97 -19.80 4.53
C ALA A 89 -11.96 -21.32 4.77
N TRP A 90 -10.94 -22.01 4.28
CA TRP A 90 -10.73 -23.41 4.62
C TRP A 90 -10.41 -23.59 6.11
N ALA A 91 -9.53 -22.78 6.69
CA ALA A 91 -9.13 -22.89 8.10
C ALA A 91 -10.32 -22.78 9.06
N VAL A 92 -11.29 -21.90 8.77
CA VAL A 92 -12.53 -21.77 9.54
C VAL A 92 -13.39 -23.05 9.50
N SER A 93 -13.33 -23.80 8.40
CA SER A 93 -14.09 -25.05 8.19
C SER A 93 -13.21 -26.31 8.20
N ALA A 94 -11.99 -26.23 8.76
CA ALA A 94 -11.02 -27.32 8.71
C ALA A 94 -11.51 -28.57 9.45
N GLY A 95 -12.31 -28.39 10.51
CA GLY A 95 -12.93 -29.49 11.26
C GLY A 95 -13.95 -30.30 10.45
N ASP A 96 -14.66 -29.66 9.52
CA ASP A 96 -15.75 -30.28 8.76
C ASP A 96 -15.26 -30.90 7.44
N THR A 97 -14.20 -30.36 6.86
CA THR A 97 -13.66 -30.80 5.56
C THR A 97 -12.73 -32.02 5.65
N GLY A 98 -12.27 -32.37 6.86
CA GLY A 98 -11.48 -33.58 7.12
C GLY A 98 -10.23 -33.73 6.23
N TRP A 99 -9.88 -34.98 5.93
CA TRP A 99 -8.67 -35.30 5.16
C TRP A 99 -8.71 -34.80 3.71
N SER A 100 -9.91 -34.73 3.11
CA SER A 100 -10.10 -34.16 1.78
C SER A 100 -9.76 -32.67 1.72
N GLY A 101 -10.20 -31.88 2.70
CA GLY A 101 -9.87 -30.46 2.79
C GLY A 101 -8.39 -30.23 3.01
N TYR A 102 -7.78 -31.04 3.87
CA TYR A 102 -6.34 -30.99 4.13
C TYR A 102 -5.51 -31.16 2.85
N TRP A 103 -5.81 -32.17 2.03
CA TRP A 103 -5.10 -32.35 0.76
C TRP A 103 -5.39 -31.24 -0.25
N ALA A 104 -6.64 -30.77 -0.32
CA ALA A 104 -7.00 -29.66 -1.20
C ALA A 104 -6.17 -28.40 -0.87
N VAL A 105 -6.09 -28.01 0.41
CA VAL A 105 -5.27 -26.85 0.82
C VAL A 105 -3.77 -27.11 0.68
N THR A 106 -3.31 -28.33 0.94
CA THR A 106 -1.88 -28.67 0.78
C THR A 106 -1.44 -28.50 -0.68
N VAL A 107 -2.25 -28.99 -1.63
CA VAL A 107 -1.97 -28.82 -3.07
C VAL A 107 -2.07 -27.35 -3.47
N PHE A 108 -3.07 -26.63 -2.97
CA PHE A 108 -3.23 -25.20 -3.21
C PHE A 108 -2.00 -24.38 -2.76
N ILE A 109 -1.54 -24.60 -1.51
CA ILE A 109 -0.30 -24.01 -0.97
C ILE A 109 0.93 -24.44 -1.78
N GLY A 110 0.97 -25.68 -2.26
CA GLY A 110 2.05 -26.16 -3.12
C GLY A 110 2.15 -25.38 -4.44
N ILE A 111 1.02 -25.11 -5.10
CA ILE A 111 0.98 -24.32 -6.34
C ILE A 111 1.42 -22.88 -6.07
N LEU A 112 0.95 -22.28 -4.97
CA LEU A 112 1.37 -20.97 -4.47
C LEU A 112 2.89 -20.86 -4.28
N LEU A 113 3.47 -21.85 -3.60
CA LEU A 113 4.90 -21.92 -3.38
C LEU A 113 5.67 -21.97 -4.70
N ILE A 114 5.19 -22.75 -5.67
CA ILE A 114 5.82 -22.83 -7.00
C ILE A 114 5.74 -21.49 -7.72
N ALA A 115 4.58 -20.82 -7.71
CA ALA A 115 4.39 -19.50 -8.31
C ALA A 115 5.30 -18.44 -7.67
N LEU A 116 5.37 -18.42 -6.33
CA LEU A 116 6.25 -17.53 -5.57
C LEU A 116 7.73 -17.80 -5.91
N LEU A 117 8.14 -19.07 -5.92
CA LEU A 117 9.52 -19.42 -6.26
C LEU A 117 9.88 -19.03 -7.70
N TYR A 118 8.95 -19.19 -8.64
CA TYR A 118 9.15 -18.75 -10.02
C TYR A 118 9.36 -17.23 -10.11
N GLU A 119 8.53 -16.45 -9.42
CA GLU A 119 8.62 -14.99 -9.43
C GLU A 119 9.93 -14.49 -8.78
N LEU A 120 10.30 -15.10 -7.65
CA LEU A 120 11.58 -14.82 -6.97
C LEU A 120 12.79 -15.12 -7.87
N ARG A 121 12.72 -16.20 -8.67
CA ARG A 121 13.79 -16.58 -9.60
C ARG A 121 13.86 -15.67 -10.82
N THR A 122 12.73 -15.14 -11.26
CA THR A 122 12.67 -14.24 -12.44
C THR A 122 13.24 -12.86 -12.14
N GLY A 123 13.47 -12.52 -10.87
CA GLY A 123 14.04 -11.23 -10.47
C GLY A 123 13.05 -10.08 -10.62
N ALA A 124 11.75 -10.38 -10.70
CA ALA A 124 10.70 -9.35 -10.69
C ALA A 124 10.67 -8.52 -9.39
N LEU A 125 11.25 -9.07 -8.33
CA LEU A 125 11.46 -8.40 -7.05
C LEU A 125 12.84 -7.72 -6.91
N ASP A 126 13.70 -7.80 -7.93
CA ASP A 126 15.08 -7.34 -7.81
C ASP A 126 15.16 -5.81 -7.98
N TRP A 127 15.39 -5.13 -6.86
CA TRP A 127 15.54 -3.69 -6.80
C TRP A 127 17.02 -3.32 -6.89
N GLY A 128 17.50 -3.08 -8.11
CA GLY A 128 18.90 -2.73 -8.37
C GLY A 128 19.04 -1.46 -9.21
N VAL A 129 20.05 -0.64 -8.89
CA VAL A 129 20.43 0.54 -9.68
C VAL A 129 20.75 0.10 -11.11
N LYS A 130 19.82 0.34 -12.03
CA LYS A 130 20.09 0.23 -13.47
C LYS A 130 20.87 1.47 -13.88
N SER A 131 22.20 1.38 -13.81
CA SER A 131 23.12 2.43 -14.27
C SER A 131 22.87 2.70 -15.74
N ARG A 132 22.05 3.71 -16.04
CA ARG A 132 21.91 4.20 -17.41
C ARG A 132 23.22 4.92 -17.71
N HIS A 133 24.08 4.29 -18.51
CA HIS A 133 25.21 4.98 -19.13
C HIS A 133 24.64 6.01 -20.10
N THR A 134 24.38 7.21 -19.58
CA THR A 134 24.07 8.36 -20.40
C THR A 134 25.33 8.68 -21.18
N HIS A 135 25.30 8.44 -22.49
CA HIS A 135 26.38 8.83 -23.39
C HIS A 135 26.54 10.36 -23.25
N PRO A 136 27.71 10.89 -22.83
CA PRO A 136 27.88 12.32 -22.74
C PRO A 136 27.69 12.89 -24.14
N ALA A 137 26.68 13.75 -24.31
CA ALA A 137 26.48 14.42 -25.57
C ALA A 137 27.70 15.30 -25.83
N SER A 138 28.24 15.16 -27.02
CA SER A 138 29.36 15.93 -27.53
C SER A 138 28.93 17.38 -27.77
N TYR A 139 28.93 18.20 -26.71
CA TYR A 139 28.71 19.65 -26.83
C TYR A 139 30.01 20.45 -27.05
N ALA A 140 31.15 19.77 -27.23
CA ALA A 140 32.46 20.42 -27.31
C ALA A 140 32.93 20.72 -28.76
N THR A 141 32.09 21.26 -29.65
CA THR A 141 32.59 21.60 -31.01
C THR A 141 31.94 22.79 -31.71
N ARG A 142 31.24 23.70 -30.99
CA ARG A 142 30.65 24.90 -31.61
C ARG A 142 31.17 26.26 -31.13
N GLU A 143 32.34 26.30 -30.49
CA GLU A 143 32.98 27.58 -30.09
C GLU A 143 34.28 27.89 -30.84
N ALA A 144 34.74 27.04 -31.77
CA ALA A 144 35.98 27.26 -32.53
C ALA A 144 35.70 27.75 -33.96
N GLY A 145 34.80 28.72 -34.13
CA GLY A 145 34.43 29.19 -35.46
C GLY A 145 33.54 30.42 -35.49
N ARG A 146 33.99 31.54 -34.89
CA ARG A 146 33.85 32.91 -35.41
C ARG A 146 34.47 33.93 -34.47
#